data_AF-A0A838PMF2-F1
#
_entry.id   AF-A0A838PMF2-F1
#
_cell.length_a   1.000
_cell.length_b   1.000
_cell.length_c   1.000
_cell.angle_alpha   90.00
_cell.angle_beta   90.00
_cell.angle_gamma   90.00
#
_symmetry.space_group_name_H-M   'P 1'
#
loop_
_entity.id
_entity.type
_entity.pdbx_description
1 polymer ?
#
loop_
_entity_poly.entity_id
_entity_poly.type
_entity_poly.pdbx_seq_one_letter_code
_entity_poly.pdbx_strand_id
1 'polypeptide(L)'
;MADFEAGLTAEGVPGDEVELLRYLFTEVYGHNASLADGVQRALGREPRDFADYARDAAEGGVWNRSARSPSEMDGPLFVLPSPAS
;
A
#
# COMPACT_ATOMS: atom_id res chain seq x y z
N MET A 1 8.21 -14.46 -6.27
CA MET A 1 8.34 -13.94 -4.90
C MET A 1 9.78 -13.56 -4.58
N ALA A 2 10.78 -14.43 -4.83
CA ALA A 2 12.20 -14.09 -4.61
C ALA A 2 12.63 -12.74 -5.22
N ASP A 3 12.32 -12.47 -6.50
CA ASP A 3 12.67 -11.19 -7.14
C ASP A 3 11.96 -9.98 -6.51
N PHE A 4 10.75 -10.18 -6.00
CA PHE A 4 9.96 -9.14 -5.34
C PHE A 4 10.55 -8.79 -3.97
N GLU A 5 10.86 -9.79 -3.16
CA GLU A 5 11.50 -9.63 -1.85
C GLU A 5 12.90 -9.02 -1.98
N ALA A 6 13.68 -9.46 -2.97
CA ALA A 6 14.99 -8.88 -3.28
C ALA A 6 14.87 -7.40 -3.67
N GLY A 7 13.86 -7.04 -4.46
CA GLY A 7 13.59 -5.64 -4.83
C GLY A 7 13.26 -4.76 -3.62
N LEU A 8 12.39 -5.22 -2.72
CA LEU A 8 12.04 -4.48 -1.50
C LEU A 8 13.25 -4.32 -0.56
N THR A 9 14.04 -5.38 -0.41
CA THR A 9 15.27 -5.36 0.39
C THR A 9 16.28 -4.36 -0.19
N ALA A 10 16.43 -4.33 -1.51
CA ALA A 10 17.32 -3.38 -2.19
C ALA A 10 16.90 -1.91 -2.01
N GLU A 11 15.60 -1.65 -1.87
CA GLU A 11 15.06 -0.32 -1.56
C GLU A 11 15.05 -0.01 -0.05
N GLY A 12 15.61 -0.91 0.79
CA GLY A 12 15.80 -0.68 2.22
C GLY A 12 14.54 -0.87 3.08
N VAL A 13 13.53 -1.58 2.58
CA VAL A 13 12.36 -1.95 3.36
C VAL A 13 12.78 -2.90 4.50
N PRO A 14 12.31 -2.70 5.74
CA PRO A 14 12.69 -3.60 6.83
C PRO A 14 12.08 -5.01 6.67
N GLY A 15 12.75 -5.99 7.27
CA GLY A 15 12.51 -7.40 6.96
C GLY A 15 11.12 -7.89 7.36
N ASP A 16 10.55 -7.35 8.43
CA ASP A 16 9.19 -7.67 8.89
C ASP A 16 8.12 -7.15 7.92
N GLU A 17 8.32 -6.00 7.28
CA GLU A 17 7.41 -5.53 6.22
C GLU A 17 7.58 -6.33 4.93
N VAL A 18 8.79 -6.76 4.58
CA VAL A 18 9.02 -7.68 3.44
C VAL A 18 8.25 -8.98 3.65
N GLU A 19 8.36 -9.57 4.85
CA GLU A 19 7.63 -10.78 5.21
C GLU A 19 6.12 -10.60 5.24
N LEU A 20 5.64 -9.46 5.75
CA LEU A 20 4.22 -9.12 5.71
C LEU A 20 3.70 -9.04 4.27
N LEU A 21 4.42 -8.34 3.39
CA LEU A 21 4.03 -8.20 1.99
C LEU A 21 4.05 -9.54 1.26
N ARG A 22 5.04 -10.39 1.53
CA ARG A 22 5.08 -11.78 1.05
C ARG A 22 3.81 -12.53 1.47
N TYR A 23 3.48 -12.52 2.77
CA TYR A 23 2.29 -13.18 3.29
C TYR A 23 1.00 -12.68 2.65
N LEU A 24 0.82 -11.35 2.53
CA LEU A 24 -0.38 -10.78 1.92
C LEU A 24 -0.56 -11.24 0.47
N PHE A 25 0.52 -11.31 -0.31
CA PHE A 25 0.44 -11.71 -1.71
C PHE A 25 0.33 -13.22 -1.94
N THR A 26 0.84 -14.06 -1.03
CA THR A 26 0.74 -15.53 -1.20
C THR A 26 -0.48 -16.13 -0.52
N GLU A 27 -0.90 -15.61 0.63
CA GLU A 27 -1.96 -16.22 1.45
C GLU A 27 -3.29 -15.48 1.39
N VAL A 28 -3.28 -14.15 1.25
CA VAL A 28 -4.50 -13.32 1.34
C VAL A 28 -5.04 -12.93 -0.05
N TYR A 29 -4.16 -12.84 -1.05
CA TYR A 29 -4.54 -12.43 -2.39
C TYR A 29 -5.37 -13.51 -3.12
N GLY A 30 -6.38 -13.09 -3.89
CA GLY A 30 -7.19 -13.97 -4.74
C GLY A 30 -8.49 -14.50 -4.11
N HIS A 31 -8.56 -14.67 -2.79
CA HIS A 31 -9.78 -15.14 -2.11
C HIS A 31 -10.89 -14.08 -2.03
N ASN A 32 -10.57 -12.81 -2.33
CA ASN A 32 -11.49 -11.66 -2.32
C ASN A 32 -11.98 -11.27 -3.72
N ALA A 33 -11.93 -12.17 -4.70
CA ALA A 33 -12.15 -11.88 -6.13
C ALA A 33 -13.64 -11.86 -6.56
N SER A 34 -14.56 -11.41 -5.70
CA SER A 34 -15.96 -11.21 -6.07
C SER A 34 -16.28 -9.73 -6.22
N LEU A 35 -17.04 -9.38 -7.26
CA LEU A 35 -17.55 -8.02 -7.41
C LEU A 35 -18.59 -7.72 -6.33
N ALA A 36 -18.54 -6.52 -5.77
CA ALA A 36 -19.49 -6.02 -4.78
C ALA A 36 -19.76 -4.53 -5.01
N ASP A 37 -20.93 -4.05 -4.56
CA ASP A 37 -21.41 -2.68 -4.77
C ASP A 37 -21.23 -1.77 -3.52
N GLY A 38 -20.56 -2.26 -2.48
CA GLY A 38 -20.49 -1.59 -1.18
C GLY A 38 -19.93 -0.16 -1.24
N VAL A 39 -18.89 0.05 -2.07
CA VAL A 39 -18.29 1.39 -2.27
C VAL A 39 -19.27 2.34 -2.98
N GLN A 40 -19.96 1.86 -4.03
CA GLN A 40 -20.97 2.64 -4.75
C GLN A 40 -22.11 3.06 -3.80
N ARG A 41 -22.60 2.12 -2.97
CA ARG A 41 -23.64 2.41 -1.97
C ARG A 41 -23.17 3.40 -0.90
N ALA A 42 -21.92 3.30 -0.44
CA ALA A 42 -21.37 4.20 0.57
C ALA A 42 -21.14 5.63 0.05
N LEU A 43 -20.78 5.78 -1.23
CA LEU A 43 -20.41 7.08 -1.81
C LEU A 43 -21.53 7.72 -2.65
N GLY A 44 -22.58 6.97 -3.01
CA GLY A 44 -23.68 7.48 -3.84
C GLY A 44 -23.30 7.83 -5.28
N ARG A 45 -22.19 7.29 -5.78
CA ARG A 45 -21.68 7.52 -7.15
C ARG A 45 -21.04 6.25 -7.70
N GLU A 46 -20.92 6.18 -9.02
CA GLU A 46 -20.20 5.09 -9.69
C GLU A 46 -18.73 5.00 -9.24
N PRO A 47 -18.16 3.78 -9.16
CA PRO A 47 -16.73 3.59 -8.98
C PRO A 47 -15.95 4.35 -10.05
N ARG A 48 -14.84 4.97 -9.64
CA ARG A 48 -13.90 5.56 -10.59
C ARG A 48 -13.12 4.45 -11.28
N ASP A 49 -12.86 4.58 -12.57
CA ASP A 49 -11.92 3.70 -13.25
C ASP A 49 -10.52 3.80 -12.63
N PHE A 50 -9.89 2.65 -12.40
CA PHE A 50 -8.58 2.61 -11.75
C PHE A 50 -7.46 3.19 -12.63
N ALA A 51 -7.54 3.02 -13.95
CA ALA A 51 -6.55 3.59 -14.87
C ALA A 51 -6.62 5.12 -14.88
N ASP A 52 -7.82 5.69 -14.79
CA ASP A 52 -7.97 7.13 -14.63
C ASP A 52 -7.38 7.61 -13.31
N TYR A 53 -7.63 6.90 -12.20
CA TYR A 53 -6.99 7.23 -10.92
C TYR A 53 -5.47 7.18 -11.01
N ALA A 54 -4.91 6.12 -11.60
CA ALA A 54 -3.48 5.94 -11.72
C ALA A 54 -2.82 7.05 -12.55
N ARG A 55 -3.49 7.51 -13.61
CA ARG A 55 -3.02 8.64 -14.43
C ARG A 55 -2.95 9.93 -13.62
N ASP A 56 -4.04 10.31 -12.96
CA ASP A 56 -4.08 11.52 -12.13
C ASP A 56 -3.02 11.49 -11.02
N ALA A 57 -2.82 10.33 -10.39
CA ALA A 57 -1.80 10.16 -9.35
C ALA A 57 -0.38 10.35 -9.92
N ALA A 58 -0.10 9.80 -11.10
CA ALA A 58 1.17 9.99 -11.79
C ALA A 58 1.44 11.46 -12.08
N GLU A 59 0.43 12.15 -12.65
CA GLU A 59 0.49 13.56 -13.01
C GLU A 59 0.63 14.45 -11.77
N GLY A 60 -0.03 14.07 -10.66
CA GLY A 60 0.11 14.71 -9.35
C GLY A 60 1.47 14.48 -8.67
N GLY A 61 2.35 13.66 -9.25
CA GLY A 61 3.71 13.47 -8.77
C GLY A 61 3.84 12.68 -7.46
N VAL A 62 2.79 11.98 -7.01
CA VAL A 62 2.81 11.25 -5.73
C VAL A 62 3.84 10.11 -5.70
N TRP A 63 4.30 9.67 -6.87
CA TRP A 63 5.33 8.65 -7.04
C TRP A 63 6.71 9.23 -7.37
N ASN A 64 6.86 10.55 -7.40
CA ASN A 64 8.16 11.16 -7.65
C ASN A 64 9.08 11.00 -6.43
N ARG A 65 10.15 10.22 -6.58
CA ARG A 65 11.15 9.99 -5.53
C ARG A 65 11.85 11.26 -5.04
N SER A 66 11.89 12.31 -5.85
CA SER A 66 12.51 13.60 -5.52
C SER A 66 11.64 14.50 -4.62
N ALA A 67 10.36 14.19 -4.46
CA ALA A 67 9.43 14.99 -3.66
C ALA A 67 9.51 14.70 -2.15
N ARG A 68 10.29 13.70 -1.73
CA ARG A 68 10.42 13.32 -0.32
C ARG A 68 11.80 13.75 0.20
N SER A 69 11.81 14.79 1.04
CA SER A 69 13.03 15.20 1.72
C SER A 69 13.41 14.12 2.77
N PRO A 70 14.69 13.74 2.93
CA PRO A 70 15.11 12.74 3.91
C PRO A 70 14.78 13.08 5.37
N SER A 71 14.47 14.35 5.67
CA SER A 71 14.27 14.86 7.04
C SER A 71 12.91 14.51 7.68
N GLU A 72 11.99 13.88 6.96
CA GLU A 72 10.65 13.52 7.48
C GLU A 72 10.58 12.09 8.07
N MET A 73 11.65 11.30 7.93
CA MET A 73 11.72 9.91 8.41
C MET A 73 12.09 9.76 9.90
N ASP A 74 12.35 10.87 10.61
CA ASP A 74 12.69 10.91 12.05
C ASP A 74 11.50 11.35 12.95
N GLY A 75 10.27 11.17 12.47
CA GLY A 75 9.07 11.33 13.29
C GLY A 75 8.88 10.13 14.23
N PRO A 76 8.36 10.30 15.46
CA PRO A 76 8.19 9.18 16.39
C PRO A 76 7.27 8.14 15.75
N LEU A 77 7.74 6.89 15.73
CA LEU A 77 6.97 5.72 15.31
C LEU A 77 5.57 5.77 15.95
N PHE A 78 4.53 5.65 15.13
CA PHE A 78 3.16 5.55 15.60
C PHE A 78 3.02 4.28 16.46
N VAL A 79 3.08 4.45 17.79
CA VAL A 79 2.89 3.35 18.75
C VAL A 79 1.41 3.00 18.76
N LEU A 80 1.08 1.85 18.18
CA LEU A 80 -0.24 1.24 18.37
C LEU A 80 -0.42 0.87 19.86
N PRO A 81 -1.52 1.25 20.52
CA PRO A 81 -1.76 0.87 21.90
C PRO A 81 -1.89 -0.66 22.02
N SER A 82 -1.12 -1.23 22.95
CA SER A 82 -1.16 -2.65 23.31
C SER A 82 -2.58 -3.05 23.72
N PRO A 83 -3.17 -4.13 23.17
CA PRO A 83 -4.44 -4.64 23.66
C PRO A 83 -4.23 -5.15 25.09
N ALA A 84 -5.02 -4.61 26.02
CA ALA A 84 -5.03 -5.01 27.42
C ALA A 84 -5.32 -6.52 27.57
N SER A 85 -4.75 -7.07 28.65
CA SER A 85 -4.58 -8.48 29.02
C SER A 85 -5.76 -9.43 28.85
#